data_AF-A0A5E6MC68-F1
#
_entry.id   AF-A0A5E6MC68-F1
#
_cell.length_a   1.000
_cell.length_b   1.000
_cell.length_c   1.000
_cell.angle_alpha   90.00
_cell.angle_beta   90.00
_cell.angle_gamma   90.00
#
_symmetry.space_group_name_H-M   'P 1'
#
loop_
_entity.id
_entity.type
_entity.pdbx_description
1 polymer ?
#
loop_
_entity_poly.entity_id
_entity_poly.type
_entity_poly.pdbx_seq_one_letter_code
_entity_poly.pdbx_strand_id
1 'polypeptide(L)'
;MEALALDLFSHQILNRQLFESREGGVYLARDGKKKFLLQYERRMERQFLSEAVGCRTTLRAELERQATNYKAALENPGKFEPFLMN
;
A
#
# COMPACT_ATOMS: atom_id res chain seq x y z
N MET A 1 1.91 -2.84 3.44
CA MET A 1 3.18 -3.10 2.71
C MET A 1 3.57 -4.58 2.77
N GLU A 2 3.57 -5.19 3.95
CA GLU A 2 3.96 -6.60 4.14
C GLU A 2 3.17 -7.59 3.28
N ALA A 3 1.84 -7.51 3.26
CA ALA A 3 1.01 -8.39 2.43
C ALA A 3 1.36 -8.32 0.92
N LEU A 4 1.65 -7.12 0.40
CA LEU A 4 2.09 -6.98 -0.99
C LEU A 4 3.45 -7.65 -1.20
N ALA A 5 4.43 -7.40 -0.31
CA ALA A 5 5.74 -8.02 -0.44
C ALA A 5 5.66 -9.55 -0.42
N LEU A 6 4.87 -10.12 0.50
CA LEU A 6 4.60 -11.55 0.58
C LEU A 6 3.98 -12.09 -0.71
N ASP A 7 2.95 -11.43 -1.25
CA ASP A 7 2.33 -11.84 -2.52
C ASP A 7 3.33 -11.83 -3.69
N LEU A 8 4.19 -10.81 -3.76
CA LEU A 8 5.17 -10.65 -4.84
C LEU A 8 6.23 -11.75 -4.85
N PHE A 9 6.72 -12.15 -3.67
CA PHE A 9 7.70 -13.22 -3.55
C PHE A 9 7.06 -14.60 -3.69
N SER A 10 5.88 -14.81 -3.11
CA SER A 10 5.17 -16.10 -3.16
C SER A 10 4.83 -16.49 -4.60
N HIS A 11 4.46 -15.51 -5.43
CA HIS A 11 4.16 -15.73 -6.85
C HIS A 11 5.35 -15.51 -7.79
N GLN A 12 6.58 -15.38 -7.26
CA GLN A 12 7.81 -15.16 -8.05
C GLN A 12 7.76 -13.95 -9.00
N ILE A 13 6.89 -12.97 -8.71
CA ILE A 13 6.81 -11.70 -9.45
C ILE A 13 8.10 -10.92 -9.22
N LEU A 14 8.57 -10.92 -7.97
CA LEU A 14 9.94 -10.56 -7.60
C LEU A 14 10.72 -11.83 -7.29
N ASN A 15 11.89 -11.96 -7.93
CA ASN A 15 12.81 -13.07 -7.76
C ASN A 15 14.25 -12.55 -7.81
N ARG A 16 15.23 -13.42 -7.53
CA ARG A 16 16.65 -13.05 -7.39
C ARG A 16 17.19 -12.24 -8.57
N GLN A 17 16.75 -12.55 -9.80
CA GLN A 17 17.22 -11.90 -11.03
C GLN A 17 16.81 -10.42 -11.14
N LEU A 18 15.85 -9.99 -10.32
CA LEU A 18 15.34 -8.61 -10.29
C LEU A 18 16.02 -7.74 -9.22
N PHE A 19 17.10 -8.24 -8.62
CA PHE A 19 17.92 -7.54 -7.64
C PHE A 19 19.36 -7.41 -8.11
N GLU A 20 20.01 -6.34 -7.68
CA GLU A 20 21.43 -6.05 -7.92
C GLU A 20 22.15 -5.78 -6.61
N SER A 21 23.41 -6.21 -6.51
CA SER A 21 24.27 -5.85 -5.38
C SER A 21 25.09 -4.63 -5.74
N ARG A 22 25.06 -3.59 -4.90
CA ARG A 22 25.79 -2.33 -5.11
C ARG A 22 26.17 -1.74 -3.76
N GLU A 23 27.36 -1.15 -3.62
CA GLU A 23 27.76 -0.42 -2.40
C GLU A 23 27.58 -1.24 -1.09
N GLY A 24 27.74 -2.56 -1.15
CA GLY A 24 27.52 -3.45 0.01
C GLY A 24 26.06 -3.74 0.36
N GLY A 25 25.09 -3.21 -0.41
CA GLY A 25 23.66 -3.46 -0.25
C GLY A 25 23.05 -4.27 -1.41
N VAL A 26 21.79 -4.68 -1.22
CA VAL A 26 20.96 -5.35 -2.24
C VAL A 26 19.79 -4.45 -2.59
N TYR A 27 19.63 -4.13 -3.87
CA TYR A 27 18.65 -3.20 -4.39
C TYR A 27 17.78 -3.86 -5.45
N LEU A 28 16.55 -3.39 -5.62
CA LEU A 28 15.79 -3.73 -6.82
C LEU A 28 16.47 -3.15 -8.05
N ALA A 29 16.78 -3.99 -9.03
CA ALA A 29 17.19 -3.56 -10.35
C ALA A 29 16.03 -2.82 -11.04
N ARG A 30 16.32 -2.12 -12.14
CA ARG A 30 15.32 -1.30 -12.87
C ARG A 30 14.03 -2.06 -13.17
N ASP A 31 14.12 -3.30 -13.63
CA ASP A 31 12.94 -4.11 -13.96
C ASP A 31 12.20 -4.61 -12.71
N GLY A 32 12.92 -4.88 -11.63
CA GLY A 32 12.32 -5.16 -10.33
C GLY A 32 11.49 -3.98 -9.81
N LYS A 33 12.02 -2.76 -9.92
CA LYS A 33 11.30 -1.52 -9.54
C LYS A 33 10.02 -1.35 -10.35
N LYS A 34 10.07 -1.55 -11.68
CA LYS A 34 8.88 -1.45 -12.54
C LYS A 34 7.80 -2.46 -12.14
N LYS A 35 8.17 -3.73 -11.92
CA LYS A 35 7.22 -4.77 -11.51
C LYS A 35 6.62 -4.46 -10.14
N PHE A 36 7.44 -4.05 -9.18
CA PHE A 36 6.97 -3.66 -7.85
C PHE A 36 5.98 -2.50 -7.93
N LEU A 37 6.34 -1.40 -8.61
CA LEU A 37 5.49 -0.22 -8.75
C LEU A 37 4.15 -0.54 -9.41
N LEU A 38 4.14 -1.35 -10.48
CA LEU A 38 2.89 -1.77 -11.12
C LEU A 38 1.95 -2.49 -10.15
N GLN A 39 2.47 -3.41 -9.35
CA GLN A 39 1.66 -4.18 -8.41
C GLN A 39 1.23 -3.34 -7.19
N TYR A 40 2.09 -2.42 -6.76
CA TYR A 40 1.74 -1.43 -5.75
C TYR A 40 0.56 -0.57 -6.20
N GLU A 41 0.64 0.02 -7.40
CA GLU A 41 -0.43 0.86 -7.94
C GLU A 41 -1.74 0.08 -8.12
N ARG A 42 -1.66 -1.16 -8.65
CA ARG A 42 -2.83 -2.05 -8.73
C ARG A 42 -3.46 -2.33 -7.36
N ARG A 43 -2.64 -2.52 -6.34
CA ARG A 43 -3.13 -2.72 -4.97
C ARG A 43 -3.78 -1.46 -4.41
N MET A 44 -3.22 -0.28 -4.69
CA MET A 44 -3.76 1.00 -4.25
C MET A 44 -5.14 1.30 -4.84
N GLU A 45 -5.36 0.92 -6.10
CA GLU A 45 -6.61 1.13 -6.85
C GLU A 45 -7.64 0.00 -6.72
N ARG A 46 -7.26 -1.14 -6.13
CA ARG A 46 -8.18 -2.27 -5.98
C ARG A 46 -9.33 -1.89 -5.06
N GLN A 47 -10.55 -2.01 -5.59
CA GLN A 47 -11.76 -1.77 -4.81
C GLN A 47 -12.01 -2.89 -3.80
N PHE A 48 -12.45 -2.52 -2.61
CA PHE A 48 -12.95 -3.42 -1.57
C PHE A 48 -14.13 -2.78 -0.82
N LEU A 49 -14.94 -3.59 -0.14
CA LEU A 49 -15.97 -3.11 0.77
C LEU A 49 -15.31 -2.78 2.11
N SER A 50 -15.36 -1.51 2.52
CA SER A 50 -14.82 -1.07 3.81
C SER A 50 -15.94 -1.04 4.84
N GLU A 51 -15.89 -1.91 5.84
CA GLU A 51 -16.87 -1.90 6.93
C GLU A 51 -16.83 -0.60 7.73
N ALA A 52 -15.65 0.02 7.85
CA ALA A 52 -15.46 1.30 8.52
C ALA A 52 -16.21 2.48 7.86
N VAL A 53 -16.53 2.39 6.57
CA VAL A 53 -17.24 3.45 5.82
C VAL A 53 -18.59 2.98 5.29
N GLY A 54 -18.87 1.67 5.36
CA GLY A 54 -20.09 1.05 4.85
C GLY A 54 -20.22 1.10 3.32
N CYS A 55 -19.14 1.38 2.58
CA CYS A 55 -19.17 1.54 1.13
C CYS A 55 -17.94 0.94 0.43
N ARG A 56 -18.01 0.84 -0.90
CA ARG A 56 -16.85 0.44 -1.71
C ARG A 56 -15.87 1.60 -1.82
N THR A 57 -14.60 1.30 -1.56
CA THR A 57 -13.50 2.27 -1.56
C THR A 57 -12.22 1.60 -2.07
N THR A 58 -11.11 2.34 -2.11
CA THR A 58 -9.77 1.87 -2.44
C THR A 58 -8.80 2.25 -1.32
N LEU A 59 -7.62 1.61 -1.28
CA LEU A 59 -6.60 1.98 -0.28
C LEU A 59 -6.13 3.42 -0.47
N ARG A 60 -6.12 3.92 -1.72
CA ARG A 60 -5.79 5.31 -2.02
C ARG A 60 -6.79 6.27 -1.38
N ALA A 61 -8.09 6.05 -1.60
CA ALA A 61 -9.14 6.88 -1.02
C ALA A 61 -9.14 6.80 0.53
N GLU A 62 -8.83 5.64 1.08
CA GLU A 62 -8.69 5.44 2.53
C GLU A 62 -7.57 6.28 3.14
N LEU A 63 -6.39 6.32 2.49
CA LEU A 63 -5.28 7.17 2.94
C LEU A 63 -5.63 8.65 2.90
N GLU A 64 -6.28 9.11 1.83
CA GLU A 64 -6.74 10.49 1.69
C GLU A 64 -7.76 10.87 2.76
N ARG A 65 -8.70 9.96 3.05
CA ARG A 65 -9.68 10.15 4.12
C ARG A 65 -9.01 10.20 5.49
N GLN A 66 -8.05 9.31 5.78
CA GLN A 66 -7.32 9.30 7.05
C GLN A 66 -6.57 10.63 7.27
N ALA A 67 -5.92 11.17 6.23
CA ALA A 67 -5.27 12.48 6.31
C ALA A 67 -6.26 13.61 6.60
N THR A 68 -7.42 13.59 5.94
CA THR A 68 -8.48 14.60 6.13
C THR A 68 -9.11 14.51 7.53
N ASN A 69 -9.42 13.30 7.99
CA ASN A 69 -9.98 13.06 9.32
C ASN A 69 -9.00 13.46 10.42
N TYR A 70 -7.72 13.16 10.25
CA TYR A 70 -6.68 13.56 11.19
C TYR A 70 -6.58 15.09 11.29
N LYS A 71 -6.61 15.79 10.15
CA LYS A 71 -6.66 17.26 10.14
C LYS A 71 -7.88 17.80 10.91
N ALA A 72 -9.06 17.23 10.69
CA ALA A 72 -10.28 17.64 11.38
C ALA A 72 -10.23 17.36 12.90
N ALA A 73 -9.49 16.33 13.32
CA ALA A 73 -9.32 15.98 14.72
C ALA A 73 -8.43 16.95 15.51
N LEU A 74 -7.68 17.82 14.83
CA LEU A 74 -6.98 18.92 15.49
C LEU A 74 -7.96 19.92 16.14
N GLU A 75 -9.16 20.05 15.58
CA GLU A 75 -10.22 20.92 16.12
C GLU A 75 -11.25 20.15 16.95
N ASN A 76 -11.57 18.91 16.56
CA ASN A 76 -12.50 18.05 17.27
C ASN A 76 -11.97 16.61 17.30
N PRO A 77 -11.26 16.21 18.38
CA PRO A 77 -10.59 14.91 18.47
C PRO A 77 -11.47 13.70 18.16
N GLY A 78 -12.78 13.77 18.43
CA GLY A 78 -13.73 12.68 18.17
C GLY A 78 -13.98 12.40 16.68
N LYS A 79 -13.44 13.20 15.76
CA LYS A 79 -13.60 13.01 14.31
C LYS A 79 -12.60 12.04 13.67
N PHE A 80 -11.60 11.57 14.43
CA PHE A 80 -10.63 10.62 13.91
C PHE A 80 -10.89 9.21 14.43
N GLU A 81 -11.17 8.31 13.49
CA GLU A 81 -11.19 6.87 13.72
C GLU A 81 -10.13 6.23 12.81
N PRO A 82 -9.14 5.50 13.37
CA PRO A 82 -8.13 4.82 12.59
C PRO A 82 -8.75 3.83 11.61
N PHE A 83 -8.24 3.80 10.38
CA PHE A 83 -8.65 2.79 9.42
C PHE A 83 -8.18 1.40 9.86
N LEU A 84 -9.12 0.46 9.93
CA LEU A 84 -8.86 -0.96 10.10
C LEU A 84 -9.20 -1.68 8.81
N MET A 85 -8.24 -2.48 8.34
CA MET A 85 -8.40 -3.30 7.15
C MET A 85 -8.86 -4.69 7.57
N ASN A 86 -9.97 -5.14 7.01
CA ASN A 86 -10.54 -6.48 7.24
C ASN A 86 -9.69 -7.59 6.64
#